data_AF-A0A3D2V1Z8-F1
#
_entry.id   AF-A0A3D2V1Z8-F1
#
_cell.length_a   1.000
_cell.length_b   1.000
_cell.length_c   1.000
_cell.angle_alpha   90.00
_cell.angle_beta   90.00
_cell.angle_gamma   90.00
#
_symmetry.space_group_name_H-M   'P 1'
#
loop_
_entity.id
_entity.type
_entity.pdbx_description
1 polymer ?
#
loop_
_entity_poly.entity_id
_entity_poly.type
_entity_poly.pdbx_seq_one_letter_code
_entity_poly.pdbx_strand_id
1 'polypeptide(L)'
;MAISSQQFWQTLASSGLVAVTFCDHLKSQFEASGGGEAKAVASFLINQGVITKYQSRILLSGQAVPFNYGDYQLLDQVTTGPLSGCLRAVH
;
A
#
# COMPACT_ATOMS: atom_id res chain seq x y z
N MET A 1 -12.55 -4.21 10.39
CA MET A 1 -13.53 -4.21 9.28
C MET A 1 -12.78 -4.47 7.99
N ALA A 2 -13.24 -5.37 7.14
CA ALA A 2 -12.61 -5.61 5.84
C ALA A 2 -13.08 -4.52 4.88
N ILE A 3 -12.17 -3.74 4.32
CA ILE A 3 -12.49 -2.78 3.26
C ILE A 3 -12.74 -3.53 1.95
N SER A 4 -13.55 -2.96 1.06
CA SER A 4 -13.72 -3.52 -0.28
C SER A 4 -12.47 -3.31 -1.12
N SER A 5 -12.29 -4.11 -2.18
CA SER A 5 -11.17 -3.92 -3.13
C SER A 5 -11.21 -2.53 -3.77
N GLN A 6 -12.39 -2.02 -4.08
CA GLN A 6 -12.56 -0.65 -4.60
C GLN A 6 -12.13 0.43 -3.59
N GLN A 7 -12.49 0.26 -2.32
CA GLN A 7 -12.01 1.17 -1.26
C GLN A 7 -10.48 1.10 -1.13
N PHE A 8 -9.90 -0.10 -1.20
CA PHE A 8 -8.44 -0.25 -1.17
C PHE A 8 -7.74 0.55 -2.27
N TRP A 9 -8.22 0.47 -3.51
CA TRP A 9 -7.68 1.25 -4.63
C TRP A 9 -7.82 2.76 -4.42
N GLN A 10 -8.95 3.22 -3.87
CA GLN A 10 -9.14 4.62 -3.52
C GLN A 10 -8.17 5.08 -2.42
N THR A 11 -8.00 4.28 -1.36
CA THR A 11 -7.06 4.58 -0.28
C THR A 11 -5.63 4.63 -0.82
N LEU A 12 -5.24 3.69 -1.69
CA LEU A 12 -3.92 3.66 -2.33
C LEU A 12 -3.67 4.90 -3.19
N ALA A 13 -4.63 5.31 -4.02
CA ALA A 13 -4.53 6.52 -4.82
C ALA A 13 -4.42 7.79 -3.96
N SER A 14 -5.22 7.90 -2.89
CA SER A 14 -5.17 9.02 -1.95
C SER A 14 -3.91 9.05 -1.09
N SER A 15 -3.23 7.90 -0.96
CA SER A 15 -2.05 7.77 -0.09
C SER A 15 -0.77 8.38 -0.66
N GLY A 16 -0.76 8.66 -1.97
CA GLY A 16 0.40 9.23 -2.68
C GLY A 16 1.57 8.27 -2.86
N LEU A 17 1.44 7.00 -2.46
CA LEU A 17 2.49 5.97 -2.61
C LEU A 17 2.84 5.67 -4.07
N VAL A 18 1.85 5.78 -4.95
CA VAL A 18 1.92 5.36 -6.35
C VAL A 18 1.23 6.42 -7.19
N ALA A 19 1.83 6.76 -8.34
CA ALA A 19 1.22 7.67 -9.29
C ALA A 19 -0.12 7.10 -9.78
N VAL A 20 -1.14 7.96 -9.91
CA VAL A 20 -2.51 7.56 -10.30
C VAL A 20 -2.52 6.75 -11.60
N THR A 21 -1.68 7.12 -12.56
CA THR A 21 -1.52 6.40 -13.84
C THR A 21 -1.01 4.97 -13.67
N PHE A 22 -0.12 4.74 -12.69
CA PHE A 22 0.40 3.41 -12.37
C PHE A 22 -0.61 2.59 -11.56
N CYS A 23 -1.43 3.25 -10.72
CA CYS A 23 -2.55 2.61 -10.03
C CYS A 23 -3.55 2.01 -11.02
N ASP A 24 -3.91 2.74 -12.08
CA ASP A 24 -4.84 2.25 -13.11
C ASP A 24 -4.26 1.03 -13.85
N HIS A 25 -2.97 1.08 -14.19
CA HIS A 25 -2.29 -0.05 -14.84
C HIS A 25 -2.28 -1.31 -13.95
N LEU A 26 -1.95 -1.15 -12.66
CA LEU A 26 -1.98 -2.24 -11.69
C LEU A 26 -3.39 -2.79 -11.45
N LYS A 27 -4.39 -1.91 -11.43
CA LYS A 27 -5.79 -2.30 -11.31
C LYS A 27 -6.23 -3.15 -12.50
N SER A 28 -5.89 -2.74 -13.72
CA SER A 28 -6.19 -3.54 -14.93
C SER A 28 -5.48 -4.90 -14.91
N GLN A 29 -4.21 -4.98 -14.47
CA GLN A 29 -3.52 -6.25 -14.32
C GLN A 29 -4.19 -7.16 -13.28
N PHE A 30 -4.62 -6.59 -12.16
CA PHE A 30 -5.29 -7.33 -11.11
C PHE A 30 -6.66 -7.86 -11.57
N GLU A 31 -7.43 -7.05 -12.29
CA GLU A 31 -8.71 -7.47 -12.90
C GLU A 31 -8.48 -8.59 -13.92
N ALA A 32 -7.43 -8.51 -14.74
CA ALA A 32 -7.05 -9.58 -15.67
C ALA A 32 -6.62 -10.87 -14.97
N SER A 33 -6.08 -10.79 -13.74
CA SER A 33 -5.67 -11.95 -12.94
C SER A 33 -6.81 -12.69 -12.24
N GLY A 34 -8.06 -12.23 -12.39
CA GLY A 34 -9.26 -12.86 -11.81
C GLY A 34 -9.94 -12.05 -10.71
N GLY A 35 -9.43 -10.85 -10.39
CA GLY A 35 -10.01 -9.97 -9.37
C GLY A 35 -10.04 -10.59 -7.97
N GLY A 36 -10.71 -9.92 -7.03
CA GLY A 36 -10.87 -10.44 -5.67
C GLY A 36 -11.10 -9.37 -4.61
N GLU A 37 -11.03 -9.80 -3.36
CA GLU A 37 -11.17 -8.94 -2.18
C GLU A 37 -9.92 -8.09 -1.92
N ALA A 38 -10.02 -7.10 -1.02
CA ALA A 38 -8.91 -6.20 -0.69
C ALA A 38 -7.63 -6.93 -0.24
N LYS A 39 -7.74 -8.09 0.40
CA LYS A 39 -6.56 -8.92 0.77
C LYS A 39 -5.84 -9.49 -0.44
N ALA A 40 -6.58 -9.84 -1.50
CA ALA A 40 -5.98 -10.33 -2.74
C ALA A 40 -5.25 -9.19 -3.47
N VAL A 41 -5.83 -7.99 -3.51
CA VAL A 41 -5.17 -6.77 -4.03
C VAL A 41 -3.88 -6.49 -3.26
N ALA A 42 -3.94 -6.48 -1.93
CA ALA A 42 -2.78 -6.27 -1.08
C ALA A 42 -1.66 -7.28 -1.36
N SER A 43 -1.99 -8.57 -1.47
CA SER A 43 -1.02 -9.64 -1.73
C SER A 43 -0.41 -9.51 -3.13
N PHE A 44 -1.23 -9.16 -4.12
CA PHE A 44 -0.78 -8.91 -5.49
C PHE A 44 0.24 -7.76 -5.53
N LEU A 45 -0.06 -6.63 -4.88
CA LEU A 45 0.83 -5.47 -4.88
C LEU A 45 2.14 -5.72 -4.11
N ILE A 46 2.11 -6.53 -3.04
CA ILE A 46 3.33 -6.96 -2.34
C ILE A 46 4.18 -7.84 -3.26
N ASN A 47 3.58 -8.78 -3.98
CA ASN A 47 4.29 -9.66 -4.91
C ASN A 47 4.91 -8.89 -6.09
N GLN A 48 4.27 -7.81 -6.53
CA GLN A 48 4.80 -6.89 -7.54
C GLN A 48 5.88 -5.94 -6.99
N GLY A 49 6.14 -5.95 -5.68
CA GLY A 49 7.10 -5.04 -5.04
C GLY A 49 6.66 -3.57 -5.02
N VAL A 50 5.39 -3.29 -5.30
CA VAL A 50 4.83 -1.92 -5.35
C VAL A 50 4.61 -1.37 -3.95
N ILE A 51 4.15 -2.23 -3.03
CA ILE A 51 3.93 -1.87 -1.63
C ILE A 51 4.59 -2.88 -0.70
N THR A 52 4.96 -2.44 0.50
CA THR A 52 5.47 -3.34 1.54
C THR A 52 4.33 -3.99 2.34
N LYS A 53 4.66 -5.04 3.10
CA LYS A 53 3.73 -5.67 4.04
C LYS A 53 3.23 -4.71 5.12
N TYR A 54 4.03 -3.71 5.47
CA TYR A 54 3.65 -2.66 6.40
C TYR A 54 2.61 -1.71 5.80
N GLN A 55 2.88 -1.21 4.60
CA GLN A 55 1.95 -0.34 3.87
C GLN A 55 0.63 -1.05 3.59
N SER A 56 0.66 -2.33 3.19
CA SER A 56 -0.55 -3.10 2.96
C SER A 56 -1.41 -3.26 4.21
N ARG A 57 -0.79 -3.41 5.39
CA ARG A 57 -1.51 -3.47 6.67
C ARG A 57 -2.23 -2.16 6.99
N ILE A 58 -1.59 -1.03 6.69
CA ILE A 58 -2.19 0.30 6.88
C ILE A 58 -3.32 0.53 5.86
N LEU A 59 -3.10 0.20 4.58
CA LEU A 59 -4.13 0.33 3.55
C LEU A 59 -5.35 -0.55 3.86
N LEU A 60 -5.14 -1.79 4.32
CA LEU A 60 -6.21 -2.71 4.72
C LEU A 60 -6.96 -2.25 5.97
N SER A 61 -6.40 -1.34 6.78
CA SER A 61 -7.13 -0.75 7.92
C SER A 61 -8.21 0.24 7.46
N GLY A 62 -8.19 0.64 6.18
CA GLY A 62 -9.08 1.65 5.61
C GLY A 62 -8.73 3.07 6.01
N GLN A 63 -7.63 3.27 6.74
CA GLN A 63 -7.13 4.61 7.06
C GLN A 63 -6.30 5.12 5.88
N ALA A 64 -6.78 6.22 5.28
CA ALA A 64 -5.99 7.01 4.35
C ALA A 64 -4.91 7.78 5.14
N VAL A 65 -3.83 7.08 5.46
CA VAL A 65 -2.65 7.70 6.08
C VAL A 65 -1.73 8.17 4.95
N PRO A 66 -1.23 9.42 4.99
CA PRO A 66 -0.20 9.84 4.06
C PRO A 66 1.07 9.03 4.33
N PHE A 67 1.60 8.35 3.31
CA PHE A 67 2.92 7.71 3.41
C PHE A 67 4.04 8.67 3.01
N ASN A 68 3.69 9.84 2.47
CA ASN A 68 4.63 10.85 2.08
C ASN A 68 4.65 11.95 3.16
N TYR A 69 5.81 12.18 3.73
CA TYR A 69 6.09 13.19 4.76
C TYR A 69 7.12 14.17 4.20
N GLY A 70 6.64 15.23 3.55
CA GLY A 70 7.53 16.11 2.78
C GLY A 70 8.15 15.35 1.62
N ASP A 71 9.48 15.36 1.53
CA ASP A 71 10.25 14.62 0.53
C ASP A 71 10.46 13.14 0.88
N TYR A 72 9.99 12.68 2.05
CA TYR A 72 10.24 11.32 2.53
C TYR A 72 9.04 10.39 2.29
N GLN A 73 9.26 9.28 1.58
CA GLN A 73 8.29 8.20 1.41
C GLN A 73 8.54 7.06 2.40
N LEU A 74 7.52 6.76 3.20
CA LEU A 74 7.57 5.76 4.26
C LEU A 74 7.49 4.34 3.70
N LEU A 75 8.52 3.53 3.91
CA LEU A 75 8.62 2.16 3.41
C LEU A 75 8.11 1.12 4.42
N ASP A 76 8.67 1.12 5.62
CA ASP A 76 8.45 0.04 6.60
C ASP A 76 8.68 0.56 8.03
N GLN A 77 8.27 -0.23 9.02
CA GLN A 77 8.61 -0.04 10.42
C GLN A 77 9.69 -1.03 10.82
N VAL A 78 10.74 -0.55 11.49
CA VAL A 78 11.75 -1.41 12.08
C VAL A 78 11.10 -2.16 13.25
N THR A 79 11.05 -3.48 13.17
CA THR A 79 10.37 -4.35 14.16
C THR A 79 11.31 -5.03 15.14
N THR A 80 12.63 -4.94 14.93
CA THR A 80 13.65 -5.62 15.74
C THR A 80 14.86 -4.74 16.01
N GLY A 81 15.54 -4.97 17.14
CA GLY A 81 16.76 -4.27 17.52
C GLY A 81 16.55 -2.92 18.22
N PRO A 82 17.62 -2.13 18.45
CA PRO A 82 17.59 -0.88 19.21
C PRO A 82 16.71 0.21 18.58
N LEU A 83 16.46 0.12 17.27
CA LEU A 83 15.61 1.05 16.51
C LEU A 83 14.19 0.50 16.33
N SER A 84 13.82 -0.56 17.05
CA SER A 84 12.46 -1.10 17.00
C SER A 84 11.45 -0.02 17.36
N GLY A 85 10.44 0.16 16.50
CA GLY A 85 9.43 1.21 16.62
C GLY A 85 9.66 2.40 15.69
N CYS A 86 10.87 2.59 15.16
CA CYS A 86 11.17 3.64 14.19
C CYS A 86 10.61 3.33 12.80
N LEU A 87 10.27 4.37 12.04
CA LEU A 87 9.81 4.28 10.66
C LEU A 87 11.01 4.46 9.71
N ARG A 88 11.09 3.62 8.69
CA ARG A 88 12.06 3.71 7.60
C ARG A 88 11.40 4.44 6.44
N ALA A 89 12.04 5.51 5.98
CA ALA A 89 11.62 6.27 4.82
C ALA A 89 12.78 6.44 3.83
N VAL A 90 12.46 6.75 2.57
CA VAL A 90 13.43 7.17 1.54
C VAL A 90 13.13 8.61 1.14
N HIS A 91 14.16 9.36 0.76
CA HIS A 91 14.03 10.67 0.11
C HIS A 91 14.12 10.51 -1.41
#